data_AF-A0A0W0TKT7-F1
#
_entry.id   AF-A0A0W0TKT7-F1
#
_cell.length_a   1.000
_cell.length_b   1.000
_cell.length_c   1.000
_cell.angle_alpha   90.00
_cell.angle_beta   90.00
_cell.angle_gamma   90.00
#
_symmetry.space_group_name_H-M   'P 1'
#
loop_
_entity.id
_entity.type
_entity.pdbx_description
1 polymer ?
#
loop_
_entity_poly.entity_id
_entity_poly.type
_entity_poly.pdbx_seq_one_letter_code
_entity_poly.pdbx_strand_id
1 'polypeptide(L)'
;MTLKSLLIAFVSALVISGSSFAFNHPSSCPDANLIKSTKMALAQTLLRDMYLTYNLSKYGTQNSWLFTMGPIPAESAEKAVAEGNKRLVNLSGNPVPQQDEEEIWACVYNMRDDHTLAVAFQSDSMLSPLKVKHLLNTKH
;
A
#
# COMPACT_ATOMS: atom_id res chain seq x y z
N MET A 1 66.13 -24.81 -26.06
CA MET A 1 65.75 -23.49 -25.50
C MET A 1 64.38 -23.61 -24.87
N THR A 2 64.28 -23.53 -23.54
CA THR A 2 63.00 -23.59 -22.81
C THR A 2 62.55 -22.16 -22.48
N LEU A 3 61.53 -21.66 -23.18
CA LEU A 3 60.96 -20.33 -22.91
C LEU A 3 60.10 -20.42 -21.64
N LYS A 4 60.68 -20.05 -20.49
CA LYS A 4 59.94 -19.85 -19.24
C LYS A 4 59.25 -18.49 -19.31
N SER A 5 57.95 -18.45 -19.59
CA SER A 5 57.11 -17.34 -19.19
C SER A 5 55.65 -17.81 -19.21
N LEU A 6 55.05 -17.97 -18.03
CA LEU A 6 53.61 -18.12 -17.88
C LEU A 6 53.14 -16.94 -17.05
N LEU A 7 52.50 -16.01 -17.76
CA LEU A 7 51.94 -14.77 -17.28
C LEU A 7 50.95 -15.03 -16.14
N ILE A 8 51.19 -14.40 -14.99
CA ILE A 8 50.25 -14.35 -13.88
C ILE A 8 49.14 -13.36 -14.30
N ALA A 9 48.02 -13.88 -14.78
CA ALA A 9 46.82 -13.09 -15.04
C ALA A 9 46.03 -12.94 -13.73
N PHE A 10 46.11 -11.76 -13.10
CA PHE A 10 45.27 -11.37 -11.98
C PHE A 10 43.87 -11.03 -12.51
N VAL A 11 42.96 -12.00 -12.52
CA VAL A 11 41.54 -11.74 -12.83
C VAL A 11 40.87 -11.31 -11.53
N SER A 12 40.88 -10.01 -11.27
CA SER A 12 40.02 -9.40 -10.26
C SER A 12 38.58 -9.47 -10.74
N ALA A 13 37.87 -10.53 -10.34
CA ALA A 13 36.43 -10.62 -10.49
C ALA A 13 35.79 -9.51 -9.64
N LEU A 14 35.42 -8.38 -10.27
CA LEU A 14 34.49 -7.43 -9.68
C LEU A 14 33.15 -8.15 -9.57
N VAL A 15 32.86 -8.68 -8.38
CA VAL A 15 31.52 -9.13 -8.04
C VAL A 15 30.69 -7.87 -7.83
N ILE A 16 30.14 -7.34 -8.92
CA ILE A 16 29.09 -6.32 -8.84
C ILE A 16 27.85 -7.06 -8.35
N SER A 17 27.71 -7.18 -7.02
CA SER A 17 26.44 -7.57 -6.41
C SER A 17 25.46 -6.43 -6.68
N GLY A 18 24.74 -6.53 -7.79
CA GLY A 18 23.62 -5.66 -8.09
C GLY A 18 22.56 -5.90 -7.03
N SER A 19 22.40 -4.96 -6.11
CA SER A 19 21.25 -4.89 -5.22
C SER A 19 20.03 -4.64 -6.10
N SER A 20 19.35 -5.70 -6.51
CA SER A 20 18.04 -5.56 -7.13
C SER A 20 17.11 -5.03 -6.05
N PHE A 21 16.84 -3.73 -6.08
CA PHE A 21 15.73 -3.14 -5.34
C PHE A 21 14.45 -3.67 -5.99
N ALA A 22 14.03 -4.86 -5.59
CA ALA A 22 12.71 -5.37 -5.92
C ALA A 22 11.69 -4.39 -5.34
N PHE A 23 10.95 -3.69 -6.20
CA PHE A 23 9.75 -2.97 -5.77
C PHE A 23 8.87 -4.01 -5.06
N ASN A 24 8.72 -3.86 -3.74
CA ASN A 24 8.18 -4.89 -2.85
C ASN A 24 6.72 -5.22 -3.22
N HIS A 25 6.55 -6.26 -4.05
CA HIS A 25 5.27 -6.92 -4.24
C HIS A 25 4.77 -7.42 -2.87
N PRO A 26 3.63 -6.93 -2.37
CA PRO A 26 3.11 -7.36 -1.08
C PRO A 26 2.81 -8.86 -1.11
N SER A 27 3.34 -9.60 -0.12
CA SER A 27 3.11 -11.05 -0.01
C SER A 27 1.73 -11.43 0.50
N SER A 28 1.01 -10.49 1.11
CA SER A 28 -0.33 -10.70 1.69
C SER A 28 -1.09 -9.39 1.81
N CYS A 29 -2.41 -9.48 1.76
CA CYS A 29 -3.30 -8.38 2.12
C CYS A 29 -3.41 -8.22 3.64
N PRO A 30 -3.74 -7.01 4.14
CA PRO A 30 -4.12 -6.79 5.53
C PRO A 30 -5.18 -7.78 6.04
N ASP A 31 -5.03 -8.25 7.28
CA ASP A 31 -6.07 -9.07 7.90
C ASP A 31 -7.29 -8.20 8.27
N ALA A 32 -8.49 -8.67 7.92
CA ALA A 32 -9.72 -7.92 8.16
C ALA A 32 -9.98 -7.67 9.65
N ASN A 33 -9.58 -8.58 10.56
CA ASN A 33 -9.73 -8.40 11.99
C ASN A 33 -8.75 -7.36 12.53
N LEU A 34 -7.53 -7.32 11.99
CA LEU A 34 -6.56 -6.27 12.32
C LEU A 34 -7.02 -4.89 11.83
N ILE A 35 -7.68 -4.80 10.68
CA ILE A 35 -8.34 -3.57 10.23
C ILE A 35 -9.43 -3.15 11.24
N LYS A 36 -10.30 -4.08 11.62
CA LYS A 36 -11.38 -3.83 12.60
C LYS A 36 -10.84 -3.34 13.95
N SER A 37 -9.77 -3.95 14.46
CA SER A 37 -9.17 -3.56 15.74
C SER A 37 -8.46 -2.21 15.68
N THR A 38 -7.86 -1.88 14.53
CA THR A 38 -7.13 -0.62 14.32
C THR A 38 -8.06 0.57 14.15
N LYS A 39 -9.31 0.34 13.71
CA LYS A 39 -10.36 1.35 13.50
C LYS A 39 -10.03 2.36 12.38
N MET A 40 -11.05 3.05 11.89
CA MET A 40 -10.92 4.24 11.04
C MET A 40 -10.45 5.42 11.89
N ALA A 41 -9.55 6.24 11.36
CA ALA A 41 -8.96 7.37 12.07
C ALA A 41 -9.36 8.72 11.48
N LEU A 42 -9.50 8.81 10.16
CA LEU A 42 -9.71 10.04 9.44
C LEU A 42 -10.86 9.89 8.43
N ALA A 43 -11.40 11.02 7.97
CA ALA A 43 -12.39 11.07 6.91
C ALA A 43 -12.11 12.24 5.96
N GLN A 44 -12.38 12.02 4.68
CA GLN A 44 -12.29 13.02 3.62
C GLN A 44 -13.65 13.15 2.96
N THR A 45 -14.10 14.38 2.71
CA THR A 45 -15.34 14.62 1.96
C THR A 45 -15.16 14.16 0.52
N LEU A 46 -16.07 13.29 0.06
CA LEU A 46 -16.19 12.90 -1.35
C LEU A 46 -17.18 13.82 -2.07
N LEU A 47 -18.38 13.94 -1.51
CA LEU A 47 -19.50 14.74 -2.01
C LEU A 47 -20.24 15.34 -0.80
N ARG A 48 -21.25 16.19 -1.04
CA ARG A 48 -22.05 16.78 0.05
C ARG A 48 -22.57 15.67 0.97
N ASP A 49 -22.24 15.78 2.26
CA ASP A 49 -22.62 14.85 3.34
C ASP A 49 -22.20 13.38 3.13
N MET A 50 -21.21 13.14 2.25
CA MET A 50 -20.70 11.81 1.92
C MET A 50 -19.18 11.78 2.06
N TYR A 51 -18.68 10.83 2.84
CA TYR A 51 -17.27 10.77 3.24
C TYR A 51 -16.61 9.46 2.86
N LEU A 52 -15.32 9.52 2.56
CA LEU A 52 -14.41 8.38 2.57
C LEU A 52 -13.70 8.36 3.91
N THR A 53 -13.88 7.31 4.70
CA THR A 53 -13.09 7.11 5.92
C THR A 53 -11.81 6.35 5.59
N TYR A 54 -10.71 6.62 6.31
CA TYR A 54 -9.46 5.91 6.09
C TYR A 54 -8.58 5.79 7.34
N ASN A 55 -7.64 4.84 7.30
CA ASN A 55 -6.53 4.73 8.24
C ASN A 55 -5.29 4.12 7.56
N LEU A 56 -4.12 4.61 7.93
CA LEU A 56 -2.81 4.17 7.44
C LEU A 56 -2.14 3.31 8.52
N SER A 57 -1.92 2.03 8.24
CA SER A 57 -1.25 1.11 9.16
C SER A 57 -0.62 -0.06 8.40
N LYS A 58 0.14 -0.89 9.11
CA LYS A 58 0.70 -2.13 8.54
C LYS A 58 -0.28 -3.30 8.56
N TYR A 59 -1.23 -3.30 9.49
CA TYR A 59 -2.24 -4.36 9.68
C TYR A 59 -1.63 -5.77 9.69
N GLY A 60 -0.50 -5.95 10.36
CA GLY A 60 0.19 -7.24 10.46
C GLY A 60 1.01 -7.65 9.24
N THR A 61 1.09 -6.81 8.20
CA THR A 61 1.93 -7.06 7.01
C THR A 61 3.29 -6.36 7.11
N GLN A 62 4.19 -6.65 6.17
CA GLN A 62 5.48 -5.96 6.07
C GLN A 62 5.34 -4.52 5.54
N ASN A 63 4.36 -4.31 4.65
CA ASN A 63 4.08 -3.06 3.98
C ASN A 63 3.11 -2.17 4.76
N SER A 64 3.14 -0.88 4.48
CA SER A 64 2.11 0.05 4.95
C SER A 64 0.94 0.08 3.95
N TRP A 65 -0.27 0.18 4.48
CA TRP A 65 -1.49 0.19 3.70
C TRP A 65 -2.40 1.34 4.14
N LEU A 66 -2.91 2.06 3.15
CA LEU A 66 -4.03 2.98 3.31
C LEU A 66 -5.32 2.20 3.14
N PHE A 67 -5.96 1.83 4.23
CA PHE A 67 -7.29 1.23 4.20
C PHE A 67 -8.34 2.34 4.12
N THR A 68 -9.25 2.24 3.16
CA THR A 68 -10.33 3.19 2.93
C THR A 68 -11.68 2.48 2.93
N MET A 69 -12.72 3.17 3.39
CA MET A 69 -14.08 2.68 3.38
C MET A 69 -15.10 3.81 3.14
N GLY A 70 -15.99 3.62 2.17
CA GLY A 70 -17.03 4.57 1.84
C GLY A 70 -17.81 4.22 0.56
N PRO A 71 -18.81 5.04 0.18
CA PRO A 71 -19.18 6.29 0.83
C PRO A 71 -19.90 6.11 2.17
N ILE A 72 -19.62 7.01 3.12
CA ILE A 72 -20.24 7.07 4.45
C ILE A 72 -21.08 8.35 4.56
N PRO A 73 -22.42 8.25 4.66
CA PRO A 73 -23.28 9.41 4.89
C PRO A 73 -23.07 9.97 6.30
N ALA A 74 -22.75 11.26 6.41
CA ALA A 74 -22.59 11.93 7.70
C ALA A 74 -22.64 13.46 7.56
N GLU A 75 -22.93 14.16 8.67
CA GLU A 75 -22.95 15.64 8.71
C GLU A 75 -21.56 16.26 8.98
N SER A 76 -20.58 15.45 9.40
CA SER A 76 -19.21 15.91 9.65
C SER A 76 -18.21 14.78 9.46
N ALA A 77 -16.93 15.13 9.31
CA ALA A 77 -15.83 14.17 9.24
C ALA A 77 -15.73 13.31 10.52
N GLU A 78 -15.90 13.89 11.72
CA GLU A 78 -15.86 13.10 12.96
C GLU A 78 -17.03 12.11 13.03
N LYS A 79 -18.23 12.54 12.62
CA LYS A 79 -19.40 11.66 12.55
C LYS A 79 -19.19 10.54 11.52
N ALA A 80 -18.56 10.84 10.38
CA ALA A 80 -18.19 9.84 9.38
C ALA A 80 -17.23 8.80 9.94
N VAL A 81 -16.17 9.22 10.66
CA VAL A 81 -15.24 8.29 11.32
C VAL A 81 -15.96 7.41 12.33
N ALA A 82 -16.83 7.99 13.16
CA ALA A 82 -17.62 7.24 14.14
C ALA A 82 -18.55 6.22 13.46
N GLU A 83 -19.22 6.60 12.37
CA GLU A 83 -20.11 5.71 11.63
C GLU A 83 -19.35 4.62 10.87
N GLY A 84 -18.24 4.96 10.22
CA GLY A 84 -17.34 4.00 9.60
C GLY A 84 -16.86 2.96 10.61
N ASN A 85 -16.48 3.39 11.82
CA ASN A 85 -16.07 2.48 12.88
C ASN A 85 -17.17 1.49 13.32
N LYS A 86 -18.44 1.88 13.27
CA LYS A 86 -19.55 0.95 13.53
C LYS A 86 -19.70 -0.06 12.39
N ARG A 87 -19.55 0.38 11.14
CA ARG A 87 -19.70 -0.47 9.94
C ARG A 87 -18.57 -1.48 9.77
N LEU A 88 -17.39 -1.24 10.35
CA LEU A 88 -16.26 -2.18 10.31
C LEU A 88 -16.62 -3.60 10.77
N VAL A 89 -17.62 -3.77 11.64
CA VAL A 89 -18.10 -5.11 12.04
C VAL A 89 -18.54 -5.97 10.83
N ASN A 90 -19.01 -5.32 9.75
CA ASN A 90 -19.46 -5.95 8.52
C ASN A 90 -18.33 -6.26 7.53
N LEU A 91 -17.10 -5.81 7.80
CA LEU A 91 -15.94 -6.07 6.95
C LEU A 91 -15.59 -7.56 6.97
N SER A 92 -15.33 -8.15 5.82
CA SER A 92 -14.99 -9.56 5.69
C SER A 92 -14.15 -9.84 4.45
N GLY A 93 -13.72 -11.09 4.31
CA GLY A 93 -12.91 -11.55 3.18
C GLY A 93 -11.43 -11.73 3.55
N ASN A 94 -10.73 -12.42 2.66
CA ASN A 94 -9.29 -12.64 2.71
C ASN A 94 -8.74 -12.47 1.29
N PRO A 95 -8.70 -11.23 0.77
CA PRO A 95 -8.30 -10.98 -0.60
C PRO A 95 -6.83 -11.30 -0.84
N VAL A 96 -6.49 -11.49 -2.11
CA VAL A 96 -5.11 -11.57 -2.59
C VAL A 96 -4.74 -10.20 -3.18
N PRO A 97 -3.50 -9.71 -2.99
CA PRO A 97 -3.08 -8.45 -3.58
C PRO A 97 -3.24 -8.48 -5.11
N GLN A 98 -3.83 -7.42 -5.65
CA GLN A 98 -3.98 -7.21 -7.09
C GLN A 98 -3.33 -5.89 -7.46
N GLN A 99 -2.64 -5.84 -8.58
CA GLN A 99 -2.05 -4.61 -9.09
C GLN A 99 -3.01 -3.97 -10.09
N ASP A 100 -3.28 -2.68 -9.93
CA ASP A 100 -4.05 -1.92 -10.91
C ASP A 100 -3.17 -1.41 -12.08
N GLU A 101 -3.81 -0.74 -13.04
CA GLU A 101 -3.14 -0.17 -14.22
C GLU A 101 -2.12 0.92 -13.87
N GLU A 102 -2.22 1.54 -12.69
CA GLU A 102 -1.32 2.58 -12.18
C GLU A 102 -0.15 1.99 -11.36
N GLU A 103 0.04 0.67 -11.43
CA GLU A 103 1.02 -0.10 -10.68
C GLU A 103 0.81 -0.06 -9.15
N ILE A 104 -0.38 0.30 -8.68
CA ILE A 104 -0.71 0.37 -7.26
C ILE A 104 -1.30 -0.98 -6.83
N TRP A 105 -0.75 -1.54 -5.75
CA TRP A 105 -1.28 -2.77 -5.17
C TRP A 105 -2.49 -2.47 -4.30
N ALA A 106 -3.58 -3.19 -4.53
CA ALA A 106 -4.84 -3.06 -3.83
C ALA A 106 -5.37 -4.41 -3.34
N CYS A 107 -6.14 -4.34 -2.26
CA CYS A 107 -6.87 -5.47 -1.69
C CYS A 107 -8.32 -5.03 -1.46
N VAL A 108 -9.26 -5.63 -2.20
CA VAL A 108 -10.69 -5.31 -2.10
C VAL A 108 -11.36 -6.28 -1.13
N TYR A 109 -12.06 -5.72 -0.14
CA TYR A 109 -12.75 -6.50 0.90
C TYR A 109 -14.25 -6.54 0.64
N ASN A 110 -14.89 -7.53 1.26
CA ASN A 110 -16.34 -7.67 1.20
C ASN A 110 -16.97 -6.91 2.36
N MET A 111 -17.98 -6.10 2.05
CA MET A 111 -18.89 -5.53 3.02
C MET A 111 -20.21 -6.30 2.97
N ARG A 112 -20.91 -6.41 4.11
CA ARG A 112 -22.26 -7.00 4.14
C ARG A 112 -23.27 -6.16 3.36
N ASP A 113 -23.04 -4.86 3.27
CA ASP A 113 -23.84 -3.96 2.44
C ASP A 113 -23.17 -3.75 1.07
N ASP A 114 -23.96 -3.78 0.01
CA ASP A 114 -23.47 -3.68 -1.38
C ASP A 114 -23.17 -2.23 -1.81
N HIS A 115 -23.29 -1.27 -0.89
CA HIS A 115 -23.17 0.16 -1.18
C HIS A 115 -21.90 0.80 -0.59
N THR A 116 -21.16 0.06 0.24
CA THR A 116 -19.90 0.51 0.83
C THR A 116 -18.74 -0.27 0.20
N LEU A 117 -17.81 0.47 -0.41
CA LEU A 117 -16.55 -0.08 -0.88
C LEU A 117 -15.53 -0.06 0.26
N ALA A 118 -14.75 -1.13 0.38
CA ALA A 118 -13.67 -1.25 1.35
C ALA A 118 -12.41 -1.74 0.64
N VAL A 119 -11.36 -0.92 0.61
CA VAL A 119 -10.14 -1.20 -0.17
C VAL A 119 -8.91 -0.82 0.63
N ALA A 120 -7.88 -1.66 0.64
CA ALA A 120 -6.55 -1.31 1.13
C ALA A 120 -5.61 -1.08 -0.04
N PHE A 121 -5.01 0.10 -0.13
CA PHE A 121 -3.98 0.44 -1.11
C PHE A 121 -2.60 0.40 -0.46
N GLN A 122 -1.62 -0.24 -1.10
CA GLN A 122 -0.25 -0.27 -0.60
C GLN A 122 0.37 1.12 -0.73
N SER A 123 0.74 1.72 0.40
CA SER A 123 1.13 3.14 0.44
C SER A 123 2.63 3.36 0.28
N ASP A 124 3.45 2.34 0.51
CA ASP A 124 4.93 2.48 0.45
C ASP A 124 5.39 2.85 -0.97
N SER A 125 4.75 2.31 -2.01
CA SER A 125 5.04 2.65 -3.41
C SER A 125 4.56 4.05 -3.80
N MET A 126 3.48 4.55 -3.16
CA MET A 126 2.94 5.89 -3.41
C MET A 126 3.85 6.98 -2.83
N LEU A 127 4.53 6.72 -1.72
CA LEU A 127 5.40 7.66 -1.01
C LEU A 127 6.90 7.47 -1.30
N SER A 128 7.26 6.76 -2.37
CA SER A 128 8.67 6.53 -2.72
C SER A 128 9.43 7.86 -2.90
N PRO A 129 10.59 8.06 -2.24
CA PRO A 129 11.42 9.25 -2.40
C PRO A 129 11.75 9.57 -3.86
N LEU A 130 11.86 8.54 -4.71
CA LEU A 130 12.11 8.70 -6.15
C LEU A 130 10.91 9.33 -6.87
N LYS A 131 9.68 8.90 -6.56
CA LYS A 131 8.45 9.50 -7.11
C LYS A 131 8.27 10.93 -6.61
N VAL A 132 8.54 11.19 -5.32
CA VAL A 132 8.49 12.54 -4.74
C VAL A 132 9.51 13.48 -5.40
N LYS A 133 10.76 13.04 -5.56
CA LYS A 133 11.79 13.83 -6.25
C LYS A 133 11.40 14.15 -7.70
N HIS A 134 10.83 13.18 -8.41
CA HIS A 134 10.36 13.39 -9.77
C HIS A 134 9.25 14.45 -9.83
N LEU A 135 8.25 14.38 -8.93
CA LEU A 135 7.16 15.37 -8.83
C LEU A 135 7.66 16.78 -8.49
N LEU A 136 8.68 16.90 -7.65
CA LEU A 136 9.28 18.19 -7.32
C LEU A 136 10.07 18.78 -8.49
N ASN A 137 10.76 17.94 -9.26
CA ASN A 137 11.55 18.37 -10.40
C ASN A 137 10.73 18.69 -11.66
N THR A 138 9.51 18.15 -11.78
CA THR A 138 8.60 18.42 -12.93
C THR A 138 7.73 19.66 -12.73
N LYS A 139 7.74 20.28 -11.54
CA LYS A 139 7.04 21.55 -11.25
C LYS A 139 7.88 22.81 -11.49
N HIS A 140 9.03 22.68 -12.15
CA HIS A 140 9.89 23.78 -12.61
C HIS A 140 10.01 23.73 -14.14
#